data_AF-A0A6C0G6S0-F1
#
_entry.id   AF-A0A6C0G6S0-F1
#
_cell.length_a   1.000
_cell.length_b   1.000
_cell.length_c   1.000
_cell.angle_alpha   90.00
_cell.angle_beta   90.00
_cell.angle_gamma   90.00
#
_symmetry.space_group_name_H-M   'P 1'
#
loop_
_entity.id
_entity.type
_entity.pdbx_description
1 polymer ?
#
loop_
_entity_poly.entity_id
_entity_poly.type
_entity_poly.pdbx_seq_one_letter_code
_entity_poly.pdbx_strand_id
1 'polypeptide(L)' 'MTIIPPVNIAPSAVVGNSTLGPYVYVGPDCEIDACRLENAIVLDHAKAQDSIFGSHVLVSNASLDANPGRYISD' A
#
# COMPACT_ATOMS: atom_id res chain seq x y z
N MET A 1 8.43 6.60 -8.55
CA MET A 1 8.32 5.68 -7.41
C MET A 1 9.49 5.94 -6.47
N THR A 2 9.23 5.95 -5.17
CA THR A 2 10.23 6.15 -4.13
C THR A 2 10.15 5.01 -3.12
N ILE A 3 11.30 4.47 -2.71
CA ILE A 3 11.39 3.41 -1.69
C ILE A 3 12.20 3.94 -0.52
N ILE A 4 11.63 3.86 0.68
CA ILE A 4 12.27 4.19 1.95
C ILE A 4 12.43 2.88 2.72
N PRO A 5 13.61 2.25 2.70
CA PRO A 5 13.82 0.93 3.31
C PRO A 5 13.52 0.91 4.84
N PRO A 6 13.19 -0.27 5.40
CA PRO A 6 13.03 -1.56 4.72
C PRO A 6 11.67 -1.68 4.01
N VAL A 7 11.70 -2.21 2.79
CA VAL A 7 10.50 -2.50 2.00
C VAL A 7 10.68 -3.86 1.32
N ASN A 8 9.66 -4.70 1.37
CA ASN A 8 9.59 -5.97 0.65
C ASN A 8 8.40 -5.93 -0.32
N ILE A 9 8.65 -6.30 -1.57
CA ILE A 9 7.64 -6.31 -2.64
C ILE A 9 7.74 -7.67 -3.31
N ALA A 10 6.64 -8.41 -3.36
CA ALA A 10 6.57 -9.67 -4.06
C ALA A 10 6.83 -9.48 -5.57
N PRO A 11 7.51 -10.41 -6.26
CA PRO A 11 7.87 -10.24 -7.67
C PRO A 11 6.70 -10.03 -8.64
N SER A 12 5.50 -10.54 -8.29
CA SER A 12 4.30 -10.37 -9.13
C SER A 12 3.49 -9.11 -8.82
N ALA A 13 3.85 -8.35 -7.78
CA ALA A 13 3.18 -7.10 -7.46
C ALA A 13 3.58 -5.98 -8.44
N VAL A 14 2.61 -5.14 -8.79
CA VAL A 14 2.80 -3.99 -9.67
C VAL A 14 2.65 -2.72 -8.85
N VAL A 15 3.69 -1.88 -8.84
CA VAL A 15 3.70 -0.61 -8.11
C VAL A 15 4.05 0.55 -9.04
N GLY A 16 3.13 1.50 -9.19
CA GLY A 16 3.26 2.73 -9.96
C GLY A 16 3.14 3.98 -9.09
N ASN A 17 3.79 5.08 -9.47
CA ASN A 17 3.60 6.43 -8.91
C ASN A 17 3.54 6.58 -7.37
N SER A 18 4.13 5.64 -6.64
CA SER A 18 3.93 5.52 -5.19
C SER A 18 5.22 5.75 -4.39
N THR A 19 5.04 6.10 -3.11
CA THR A 19 6.10 6.12 -2.09
C THR A 19 5.85 5.01 -1.09
N LEU A 20 6.78 4.07 -0.99
CA LEU A 20 6.68 2.94 -0.07
C LEU A 20 7.75 3.06 1.03
N GLY A 21 7.32 3.02 2.28
CA GLY A 21 8.18 2.87 3.45
C GLY A 21 8.15 4.04 4.44
N PRO A 22 8.84 3.88 5.60
CA PRO A 22 9.56 2.66 6.01
C PRO A 22 8.63 1.53 6.48
N TYR A 23 9.17 0.31 6.56
CA TYR A 23 8.49 -0.90 7.07
C TYR A 23 7.23 -1.28 6.30
N VAL A 24 7.37 -1.49 4.99
CA VAL A 24 6.25 -1.89 4.11
C VAL A 24 6.46 -3.28 3.53
N TYR A 25 5.42 -4.10 3.56
CA TYR A 25 5.32 -5.36 2.83
C TYR A 25 4.21 -5.30 1.79
N VAL A 26 4.48 -5.73 0.56
CA VAL A 26 3.49 -5.88 -0.51
C VAL A 26 3.51 -7.33 -1.01
N GLY A 27 2.40 -8.04 -0.79
CA GLY A 27 2.21 -9.44 -1.18
C GLY A 27 2.04 -9.64 -2.69
N PRO A 28 2.08 -10.90 -3.18
CA PRO A 28 1.84 -11.25 -4.58
C PRO A 28 0.57 -10.64 -5.17
N ASP A 29 0.62 -10.36 -6.47
CA ASP A 29 -0.52 -9.98 -7.30
C ASP A 29 -1.26 -8.71 -6.83
N CYS A 30 -0.57 -7.85 -6.09
CA CYS A 30 -1.08 -6.54 -5.68
C CYS A 30 -0.88 -5.50 -6.77
N GLU A 31 -1.83 -4.56 -6.88
CA GLU A 31 -1.73 -3.39 -7.75
C GLU A 31 -1.79 -2.12 -6.89
N ILE A 32 -0.68 -1.39 -6.83
CA ILE A 32 -0.54 -0.15 -6.03
C ILE A 32 -0.19 1.00 -6.97
N ASP A 33 -1.04 2.01 -7.08
CA ASP A 33 -0.76 3.19 -7.89
C ASP A 33 -1.09 4.49 -7.15
N ALA A 34 -0.27 5.53 -7.37
CA ALA A 34 -0.46 6.85 -6.77
C ALA A 34 -0.65 6.85 -5.24
N CYS A 35 0.02 5.93 -4.53
CA CYS A 35 -0.15 5.71 -3.10
C CYS A 35 1.07 6.14 -2.26
N ARG A 36 0.83 6.38 -0.97
CA ARG A 36 1.88 6.49 0.06
C ARG A 36 1.64 5.46 1.15
N LEU A 37 2.53 4.47 1.26
CA LEU A 37 2.46 3.41 2.28
C LEU A 37 3.58 3.59 3.31
N GLU A 38 3.23 3.50 4.58
CA GLU A 38 4.15 3.62 5.71
C GLU A 38 3.70 2.66 6.82
N ASN A 39 4.62 1.88 7.42
CA ASN A 39 4.30 0.93 8.49
C ASN A 39 3.07 0.04 8.15
N ALA A 40 3.09 -0.57 6.96
CA ALA A 40 1.91 -1.22 6.36
C ALA A 40 2.22 -2.60 5.77
N ILE A 41 1.25 -3.51 5.86
CA ILE A 41 1.29 -4.83 5.25
C ILE A 41 0.11 -4.95 4.29
N VAL A 42 0.41 -5.08 3.01
CA VAL A 42 -0.57 -5.34 1.95
C VAL A 42 -0.48 -6.82 1.60
N LEU A 43 -1.57 -7.54 1.80
CA LEU A 43 -1.70 -8.97 1.52
C LEU A 43 -2.20 -9.20 0.09
N ASP A 44 -2.03 -10.44 -0.37
CA ASP A 44 -2.17 -10.88 -1.75
C ASP A 44 -3.47 -10.40 -2.43
N HIS A 45 -3.38 -10.11 -3.72
CA HIS A 45 -4.49 -9.64 -4.58
C HIS A 45 -5.14 -8.30 -4.18
N ALA A 46 -4.51 -7.49 -3.33
CA ALA A 46 -5.05 -6.18 -2.98
C ALA A 46 -4.86 -5.14 -4.10
N LYS A 47 -5.82 -4.22 -4.23
CA LYS A 47 -5.73 -3.05 -5.12
C LYS A 47 -5.86 -1.77 -4.33
N ALA A 48 -4.90 -0.86 -4.49
CA ALA A 48 -4.93 0.45 -3.87
C ALA A 48 -4.57 1.53 -4.89
N GLN A 49 -5.42 2.55 -4.97
CA GLN A 49 -5.23 3.69 -5.85
C GLN A 49 -5.48 5.00 -5.12
N ASP A 50 -4.69 6.03 -5.44
CA ASP A 50 -4.85 7.41 -4.94
C ASP A 50 -4.94 7.50 -3.41
N SER A 51 -4.16 6.67 -2.70
CA SER A 51 -4.35 6.41 -1.26
C SER A 51 -3.15 6.63 -0.35
N ILE A 52 -3.39 7.13 0.87
CA ILE A 52 -2.37 7.28 1.92
C ILE A 52 -2.70 6.32 3.07
N PHE A 53 -1.77 5.42 3.37
CA PHE A 53 -1.90 4.44 4.45
C PHE A 53 -0.70 4.54 5.40
N GLY A 54 -0.98 4.79 6.68
CA GLY A 54 0.03 4.97 7.72
C GLY A 54 -0.33 4.27 9.03
N SER A 55 0.69 4.00 9.84
CA SER A 55 0.59 3.57 11.25
C SER A 55 -0.24 2.29 11.49
N HIS A 56 0.22 1.14 10.97
CA HIS A 56 -0.32 -0.23 11.19
C HIS A 56 -1.56 -0.58 10.36
N VAL A 57 -1.48 -0.40 9.05
CA VAL A 57 -2.54 -0.81 8.13
C VAL A 57 -2.29 -2.25 7.65
N LEU A 58 -3.29 -3.12 7.84
CA LEU A 58 -3.39 -4.42 7.18
C LEU A 58 -4.44 -4.32 6.07
N VAL A 59 -4.00 -4.42 4.82
CA VAL A 59 -4.90 -4.46 3.67
C VAL A 59 -4.97 -5.89 3.16
N SER A 60 -6.14 -6.53 3.23
CA SER A 60 -6.37 -7.88 2.70
C SER A 60 -7.58 -7.92 1.78
N ASN A 61 -7.40 -8.45 0.57
CA ASN A 61 -8.47 -8.70 -0.40
C ASN A 61 -9.43 -7.50 -0.60
N ALA A 62 -8.88 -6.28 -0.57
CA ALA A 62 -9.65 -5.05 -0.65
C ALA A 62 -9.35 -4.33 -1.97
N SER A 63 -10.41 -3.92 -2.66
CA SER A 63 -10.33 -2.92 -3.73
C SER A 63 -10.60 -1.57 -3.09
N LEU A 64 -9.53 -0.85 -2.74
CA LEU A 64 -9.61 0.46 -2.12
C LEU A 64 -9.56 1.52 -3.23
N ASP A 65 -10.74 1.82 -3.76
CA ASP A 65 -10.99 2.89 -4.73
C ASP A 65 -11.24 4.24 -4.01
N ALA A 66 -10.59 4.43 -2.87
CA ALA A 66 -11.03 5.37 -1.86
C ALA A 66 -10.15 6.63 -1.83
N ASN A 67 -10.76 7.76 -2.24
CA ASN A 67 -10.32 9.10 -1.87
C ASN A 67 -10.07 9.17 -0.34
N PRO A 68 -8.82 9.30 0.17
CA PRO A 68 -8.44 8.88 1.52
C PRO A 68 -8.81 9.86 2.63
N GLY A 69 -9.56 10.93 2.32
CA GLY A 69 -9.92 11.94 3.29
C GLY A 69 -10.88 11.49 4.41
N ARG A 70 -11.20 10.19 4.56
CA ARG A 70 -12.34 9.74 5.38
C ARG A 70 -12.13 8.55 6.33
N TYR A 71 -10.92 8.03 6.51
CA TYR A 71 -10.66 7.02 7.55
C TYR A 71 -9.67 7.55 8.61
N ILE A 72 -10.12 8.55 9.37
CA ILE A 72 -9.67 8.74 10.74
C ILE A 72 -10.81 8.22 11.63
N SER A 73 -10.54 7.18 12.41
CA SER A 73 -11.42 6.76 13.50
C SER A 73 -10.99 7.52 14.75
N ASP A 74 -11.96 8.09 15.48
CA ASP A 74 -11.83 8.75 16.79
C ASP A 74 -10.93 8.00 17.80
#